data_AF-A0A4Y2SHK9-F1
#
_entry.id   AF-A0A4Y2SHK9-F1
#
_cell.length_a   1.000
_cell.length_b   1.000
_cell.length_c   1.000
_cell.angle_alpha   90.00
_cell.angle_beta   90.00
_cell.angle_gamma   90.00
#
_symmetry.space_group_name_H-M   'P 1'
#
loop_
_entity.id
_entity.type
_entity.pdbx_description
1 polymer ?
#
loop_
_entity_poly.entity_id
_entity_poly.type
_entity_poly.pdbx_seq_one_letter_code
_entity_poly.pdbx_strand_id
1 'polypeptide(L)'
;MARHCEMEQRVNIKFCFKLGKTATETHEMLVKVDAVSKKCVFEWFKRCRVKDEPRSGRPPTSTTPDNIERVRRMLADDRLL
;
A
#
# COMPACT_ATOMS: atom_id res chain seq x y z
N MET A 1 14.51 7.40 15.16
CA MET A 1 13.96 6.18 15.79
C MET A 1 12.47 6.40 16.04
N ALA A 2 11.58 6.18 15.05
CA ALA A 2 10.11 6.32 15.22
C ALA A 2 9.30 5.84 13.99
N ARG A 3 9.75 4.83 13.22
CA ARG A 3 9.04 4.40 12.00
C ARG A 3 8.53 2.95 12.03
N HIS A 4 8.85 2.19 13.08
CA HIS A 4 8.45 0.78 13.19
C HIS A 4 7.06 0.60 13.85
N CYS A 5 6.78 1.38 14.89
CA CYS A 5 5.53 1.32 15.66
C CYS A 5 4.28 1.70 14.82
N GLU A 6 4.43 2.55 13.80
CA GLU A 6 3.30 2.98 12.97
C GLU A 6 2.77 1.84 12.07
N MET A 7 3.64 0.93 11.60
CA MET A 7 3.23 -0.15 10.70
C MET A 7 2.47 -1.25 11.45
N GLU A 8 2.92 -1.61 12.63
CA GLU A 8 2.27 -2.61 13.50
C GLU A 8 0.88 -2.12 13.94
N GLN A 9 0.75 -0.87 14.35
CA GLN A 9 -0.55 -0.23 14.65
C GLN A 9 -1.52 -0.32 13.48
N ARG A 10 -1.04 -0.02 12.26
CA ARG A 10 -1.86 -0.09 11.04
C ARG A 10 -2.33 -1.50 10.74
N VAL A 11 -1.47 -2.50 10.94
CA VAL A 11 -1.82 -3.92 10.76
C VAL A 11 -2.90 -4.33 11.76
N ASN A 12 -2.75 -3.94 13.03
CA ASN A 12 -3.72 -4.25 14.08
C ASN A 12 -5.08 -3.58 13.84
N ILE A 13 -5.09 -2.30 13.43
CA ILE A 13 -6.34 -1.59 13.05
C ILE A 13 -7.00 -2.28 11.85
N LYS A 14 -6.24 -2.65 10.81
CA LYS A 14 -6.76 -3.35 9.63
C LYS A 14 -7.31 -4.73 9.97
N PHE A 15 -6.69 -5.43 10.93
CA PHE A 15 -7.16 -6.71 11.44
C PHE A 15 -8.52 -6.55 12.15
N CYS A 16 -8.64 -5.63 13.10
CA CYS A 16 -9.91 -5.38 13.79
C CYS A 16 -11.03 -4.93 12.83
N PHE A 17 -10.71 -4.10 11.83
CA PHE A 17 -11.65 -3.71 10.78
C PHE A 17 -12.16 -4.93 10.00
N LYS A 18 -11.27 -5.83 9.58
CA LYS A 18 -11.64 -7.08 8.88
C LYS A 18 -12.45 -8.05 9.75
N LEU A 19 -12.27 -8.01 11.06
CA LEU A 19 -13.12 -8.74 12.03
C LEU A 19 -14.50 -8.11 12.24
N GLY A 20 -14.82 -7.00 11.56
CA GLY A 20 -16.11 -6.32 11.69
C GLY A 20 -16.25 -5.47 12.95
N LYS A 21 -15.15 -5.23 13.68
CA LYS A 21 -15.17 -4.33 14.83
C LYS A 21 -15.38 -2.89 14.41
N THR A 22 -16.05 -2.12 15.26
CA THR A 22 -16.18 -0.68 15.08
C THR A 22 -14.88 0.05 15.44
N ALA A 23 -14.75 1.31 15.01
CA ALA A 23 -13.58 2.14 15.34
C ALA A 23 -13.45 2.36 16.86
N THR A 24 -14.58 2.48 17.57
CA THR A 24 -14.61 2.67 19.02
C THR A 24 -14.12 1.41 19.74
N GLU A 25 -14.68 0.24 19.43
CA GLU A 25 -14.24 -1.04 20.01
C GLU A 25 -12.75 -1.30 19.72
N THR A 26 -12.30 -1.00 18.49
CA THR A 26 -10.90 -1.16 18.11
C THR A 26 -9.98 -0.26 18.94
N HIS A 27 -10.36 1.00 19.16
CA HIS A 27 -9.58 1.90 20.01
C HIS A 27 -9.51 1.39 21.46
N GLU A 28 -10.63 0.93 22.03
CA GLU A 28 -10.67 0.36 23.38
C GLU A 28 -9.80 -0.90 23.53
N MET A 29 -9.74 -1.74 22.49
CA MET A 29 -8.87 -2.90 22.47
C MET A 29 -7.39 -2.52 22.35
N LEU A 30 -7.07 -1.61 21.44
CA LEU A 30 -5.68 -1.24 21.15
C LEU A 30 -5.04 -0.44 22.27
N VAL A 31 -5.75 0.46 22.95
CA VAL A 31 -5.22 1.23 24.10
C VAL A 31 -4.70 0.33 25.22
N LYS A 32 -5.19 -0.91 25.33
CA LYS A 32 -4.73 -1.88 26.35
C LYS A 32 -3.38 -2.50 26.04
N VAL A 33 -2.99 -2.55 24.77
CA VAL A 33 -1.79 -3.26 24.29
C VAL A 33 -0.80 -2.34 23.59
N ASP A 34 -1.23 -1.14 23.19
CA ASP A 34 -0.45 -0.17 22.45
C ASP A 34 -0.96 1.26 22.69
N ALA A 35 -0.05 2.24 22.65
CA ALA A 35 -0.38 3.65 22.77
C ALA A 35 -0.88 4.20 21.42
N VAL A 36 -2.08 3.79 20.99
CA VAL A 36 -2.73 4.32 19.78
C VAL A 36 -3.71 5.45 20.13
N SER A 37 -3.67 6.54 19.37
CA SER A 37 -4.63 7.63 19.56
C SER A 37 -5.99 7.32 18.89
N LYS A 38 -7.07 7.81 19.50
CA LYS A 38 -8.43 7.74 18.91
C LYS A 38 -8.48 8.34 17.50
N LYS A 39 -7.78 9.46 17.28
CA LYS A 39 -7.68 10.10 15.96
C LYS A 39 -7.08 9.16 14.91
N CYS A 40 -5.98 8.47 15.25
CA CYS A 40 -5.32 7.52 14.36
C CYS A 40 -6.26 6.39 13.94
N VAL A 41 -6.94 5.75 14.91
CA VAL A 41 -7.88 4.65 14.64
C VAL A 41 -9.00 5.11 13.70
N PHE A 42 -9.62 6.26 13.97
CA PHE A 42 -10.72 6.77 13.15
C PHE A 42 -10.28 7.17 11.73
N GLU A 43 -9.10 7.78 11.56
CA GLU A 43 -8.57 8.09 10.22
C GLU A 43 -8.29 6.81 9.42
N TRP A 44 -7.70 5.80 10.05
CA TRP A 44 -7.41 4.52 9.39
C TRP A 44 -8.67 3.73 9.07
N PHE A 45 -9.69 3.76 9.92
CA PHE A 45 -10.98 3.15 9.63
C PHE A 45 -11.65 3.76 8.39
N LYS A 46 -11.53 5.08 8.19
CA LYS A 46 -12.02 5.72 6.95
C LYS A 46 -11.25 5.21 5.74
N ARG A 47 -9.92 5.11 5.83
CA ARG A 47 -9.06 4.60 4.74
C ARG A 47 -9.34 3.14 4.42
N CYS A 48 -9.61 2.30 5.42
CA CYS A 48 -9.89 0.87 5.22
C CYS A 48 -11.23 0.60 4.51
N ARG A 49 -12.19 1.54 4.58
CA ARG A 49 -13.47 1.46 3.85
C ARG A 49 -13.33 1.76 2.35
N VAL A 50 -12.32 2.52 1.98
CA VAL A 50 -11.97 2.76 0.58
C VAL A 50 -11.30 1.48 0.10
N LYS A 51 -11.94 0.74 -0.81
CA LYS A 51 -11.24 -0.33 -1.55
C LYS A 51 -9.97 0.29 -2.12
N ASP A 52 -8.83 -0.39 -2.00
CA ASP A 52 -7.60 0.07 -2.65
C ASP A 52 -7.92 0.32 -4.13
N GLU A 53 -8.10 1.59 -4.51
CA GLU A 53 -8.23 1.93 -5.91
C GLU A 53 -6.96 1.47 -6.61
N PRO A 54 -7.05 1.03 -7.88
CA PRO A 54 -5.86 0.74 -8.67
C PRO A 54 -4.93 1.93 -8.53
N ARG A 55 -3.75 1.71 -7.92
CA ARG A 55 -2.77 2.79 -7.79
C ARG A 55 -2.52 3.30 -9.20
N SER A 56 -2.71 4.61 -9.40
CA SER A 56 -2.24 5.26 -10.61
C SER A 56 -0.71 5.13 -10.63
N GLY A 57 -0.23 4.03 -11.21
CA GLY A 57 1.19 3.80 -11.41
C GLY A 57 1.75 4.89 -12.31
N ARG A 58 3.07 5.05 -12.29
CA ARG A 58 3.74 5.90 -13.29
C ARG A 58 3.40 5.34 -14.67
N PRO A 59 2.87 6.15 -15.61
CA PRO A 59 2.70 5.71 -16.99
C PRO A 59 4.06 5.22 -17.50
N PRO A 60 4.14 4.02 -18.10
CA PRO A 60 5.40 3.54 -18.66
C PRO A 60 5.73 4.39 -19.88
N THR A 61 6.57 5.41 -19.69
CA THR A 61 7.00 6.31 -20.78
C THR A 61 8.05 5.66 -21.67
N SER A 62 8.73 4.62 -21.21
CA SER A 62 9.78 3.91 -21.95
C SER A 62 9.29 2.67 -22.69
N THR A 63 8.19 2.05 -22.26
CA THR A 63 7.65 0.79 -22.83
C THR A 63 6.69 1.07 -24.00
N THR A 64 7.12 1.90 -24.95
CA THR A 64 6.37 2.09 -26.20
C THR A 64 6.69 0.97 -27.19
N PRO A 65 5.76 0.61 -28.10
CA PRO A 65 6.04 -0.39 -29.15
C PRO A 65 7.28 -0.05 -29.98
N ASP A 66 7.51 1.24 -30.26
CA ASP A 66 8.67 1.74 -31.01
C ASP A 66 10.00 1.46 -30.28
N ASN A 67 10.08 1.79 -28.98
CA ASN A 67 11.27 1.52 -28.17
C ASN A 67 11.55 0.02 -28.05
N ILE A 68 10.50 -0.80 -27.92
CA ILE A 68 10.61 -2.26 -27.89
C ILE A 68 11.21 -2.78 -29.20
N GLU A 69 10.71 -2.29 -30.34
CA GLU A 69 11.18 -2.71 -31.65
C GLU A 69 12.62 -2.25 -31.95
N ARG A 70 13.00 -1.06 -31.46
CA ARG A 70 14.38 -0.58 -31.54
C ARG A 70 15.34 -1.49 -30.76
N VAL A 71 14.98 -1.86 -29.53
CA VAL A 71 15.80 -2.76 -28.70
C VAL A 71 15.89 -4.16 -29.32
N ARG A 72 14.79 -4.69 -29.88
CA ARG A 72 14.79 -5.98 -30.58
C ARG A 72 15.77 -6.01 -31.75
N ARG A 73 15.79 -4.95 -32.56
CA ARG A 73 16.74 -4.80 -33.67
C ARG A 73 18.19 -4.77 -33.18
N MET A 74 18.49 -3.97 -32.17
CA MET A 74 19.83 -3.94 -31.57
C MET A 74 20.30 -5.31 -31.08
N LEU A 75 19.41 -6.08 -30.42
CA LEU A 75 19.72 -7.45 -29.97
C LEU A 75 19.88 -8.45 -31.12
N ALA A 76 19.16 -8.26 -32.23
CA ALA A 76 19.29 -9.10 -33.41
C ALA A 76 20.62 -8.84 -34.13
N ASP A 77 20.99 -7.56 -34.29
CA ASP A 77 22.25 -7.16 -34.92
C ASP A 77 23.46 -7.64 -34.11
N ASP A 78 23.43 -7.56 -32.77
CA ASP A 78 24.49 -8.04 -31.87
C ASP A 78 24.69 -9.56 -31.95
N ARG A 79 23.64 -10.32 -32.26
CA ARG A 79 23.72 -11.79 -32.43
C ARG A 79 24.20 -12.22 -33.82
N LEU A 80 24.23 -11.30 -34.78
CA LEU A 80 24.69 -11.53 -36.15
C LEU A 80 26.17 -11.11 -36.34
N LEU A 81 26.78 -10.52 -35.32
CA LEU A 81 28.22 -10.34 -35.17
C LEU A 81 28.86 -11.59 -34.54
#